data_AF-A0A9X7R882-F1
#
_entry.id   AF-A0A9X7R882-F1
#
_cell.length_a   1.000
_cell.length_b   1.000
_cell.length_c   1.000
_cell.angle_alpha   90.00
_cell.angle_beta   90.00
_cell.angle_gamma   90.00
#
_symmetry.space_group_name_H-M   'P 1'
#
loop_
_entity.id
_entity.type
_entity.pdbx_description
1 polymer ?
#
loop_
_entity_poly.entity_id
_entity_poly.type
_entity_poly.pdbx_seq_one_letter_code
_entity_poly.pdbx_strand_id
1 'polypeptide(L)'
;MERLSADCTAIRSQVDAARAGVKTDGRYADAGWFHRANTALRWMNRDRQRLQEHMAKLRRSEKQALVQQRDALLIAFLREHVTPEVFQACVDKTRALAGGGL
;
A
#
# COMPACT_ATOMS: atom_id res chain seq x y z
N MET A 1 -9.65 9.20 -0.74
CA MET A 1 -9.87 7.73 -0.89
C MET A 1 -11.31 7.36 -0.55
N GLU A 2 -11.87 7.92 0.52
CA GLU A 2 -13.24 7.64 0.98
C GLU A 2 -14.32 7.93 -0.07
N ARG A 3 -14.25 9.09 -0.76
CA ARG A 3 -15.16 9.45 -1.85
C ARG A 3 -15.15 8.44 -3.02
N LEU A 4 -13.96 8.08 -3.53
CA LEU A 4 -13.82 7.08 -4.59
C LEU A 4 -14.37 5.70 -4.16
N SER A 5 -14.19 5.33 -2.89
CA SER A 5 -14.73 4.08 -2.34
C SER A 5 -16.25 4.11 -2.22
N ALA A 6 -16.82 5.23 -1.79
CA ALA A 6 -18.25 5.44 -1.71
C ALA A 6 -18.89 5.40 -3.12
N ASP A 7 -18.28 6.08 -4.09
CA ASP A 7 -18.76 6.10 -5.48
C ASP A 7 -18.69 4.70 -6.12
N CYS A 8 -17.60 3.95 -5.92
CA CYS A 8 -17.51 2.54 -6.33
C CYS A 8 -18.63 1.68 -5.72
N THR A 9 -18.91 1.89 -4.43
CA THR A 9 -19.95 1.13 -3.71
C THR A 9 -21.33 1.48 -4.23
N ALA A 10 -21.60 2.76 -4.47
CA ALA A 10 -22.85 3.24 -5.03
C ALA A 10 -23.11 2.65 -6.42
N ILE A 11 -22.16 2.76 -7.35
CA ILE A 11 -22.35 2.22 -8.72
C ILE A 11 -22.46 0.69 -8.68
N ARG A 12 -21.71 0.00 -7.81
CA ARG A 12 -21.84 -1.46 -7.65
C ARG A 12 -23.22 -1.83 -7.15
N SER A 13 -23.73 -1.13 -6.15
CA SER A 13 -25.08 -1.38 -5.62
C SER A 13 -26.17 -1.18 -6.68
N GLN A 14 -26.02 -0.17 -7.56
CA GLN A 14 -26.94 0.06 -8.68
C GLN A 14 -26.87 -1.07 -9.72
N VAL A 15 -25.67 -1.54 -10.06
CA VAL A 15 -25.48 -2.66 -10.99
C VAL A 15 -26.05 -3.96 -10.41
N ASP A 16 -25.86 -4.21 -9.11
CA ASP A 16 -26.37 -5.39 -8.42
C ASP A 16 -27.91 -5.35 -8.32
N ALA A 17 -28.50 -4.19 -8.01
CA ALA A 17 -29.94 -3.98 -8.03
C ALA A 17 -30.54 -4.21 -9.43
N ALA A 18 -29.88 -3.71 -10.48
CA ALA A 18 -30.28 -3.97 -11.86
C ALA A 18 -30.24 -5.45 -12.23
N ARG A 19 -29.21 -6.19 -11.78
CA ARG A 19 -29.10 -7.64 -11.98
C ARG A 19 -30.18 -8.40 -11.20
N ALA A 20 -30.53 -7.94 -9.99
CA ALA A 20 -31.59 -8.52 -9.20
C ALA A 20 -32.97 -8.34 -9.86
N GLY A 21 -33.25 -7.14 -10.40
CA GLY A 21 -34.48 -6.85 -11.14
C GLY A 21 -34.69 -7.73 -12.38
N VAL A 22 -33.61 -8.14 -13.06
CA VAL A 22 -33.70 -9.12 -14.15
C VAL A 22 -34.19 -10.48 -13.63
N LYS A 23 -33.70 -10.92 -12.47
CA LYS A 23 -34.06 -12.22 -11.90
C LYS A 23 -35.49 -12.25 -11.35
N THR A 24 -35.99 -11.12 -10.84
CA THR A 24 -37.33 -11.03 -10.25
C THR A 24 -38.40 -10.74 -11.31
N ASP A 25 -38.15 -9.78 -12.19
CA ASP A 25 -39.18 -9.19 -13.05
C ASP A 25 -38.95 -9.49 -14.54
N GLY A 26 -37.85 -10.16 -14.89
CA GLY A 26 -37.44 -10.41 -16.28
C GLY A 26 -37.04 -9.15 -17.06
N ARG A 27 -37.01 -7.98 -16.40
CA ARG A 27 -36.72 -6.69 -17.03
C ARG A 27 -35.22 -6.43 -17.05
N TYR A 28 -34.67 -6.37 -18.25
CA TYR A 28 -33.29 -5.97 -18.47
C TYR A 28 -33.12 -4.46 -18.28
N ALA A 29 -32.06 -4.08 -17.58
CA ALA A 29 -31.61 -2.69 -17.56
C ALA A 29 -31.11 -2.27 -18.95
N ASP A 30 -31.12 -0.96 -19.22
CA ASP A 30 -30.60 -0.41 -20.46
C ASP A 30 -29.16 -0.90 -20.71
N ALA A 31 -28.94 -1.53 -21.88
CA ALA A 31 -27.66 -2.14 -22.22
C ALA A 31 -26.53 -1.11 -22.28
N GLY A 32 -26.83 0.11 -22.75
CA GLY A 32 -25.88 1.21 -22.80
C GLY A 32 -25.45 1.65 -21.40
N TRP A 33 -26.41 1.87 -20.51
CA TRP A 33 -26.16 2.18 -19.10
C TRP A 33 -25.38 1.08 -18.40
N PHE A 34 -25.78 -0.19 -18.57
CA PHE A 34 -25.13 -1.32 -17.92
C PHE A 34 -23.66 -1.45 -18.35
N HIS A 35 -23.39 -1.29 -19.64
CA HIS A 35 -22.02 -1.30 -20.16
C HIS A 35 -21.18 -0.13 -19.59
N ARG A 36 -21.73 1.09 -19.59
CA ARG A 36 -21.06 2.27 -19.02
C ARG A 36 -20.76 2.10 -17.53
N ALA A 37 -21.73 1.60 -16.76
CA ALA A 37 -21.59 1.39 -15.31
C ALA A 37 -20.50 0.35 -14.99
N ASN A 38 -20.47 -0.78 -15.69
CA ASN A 38 -19.43 -1.79 -15.49
C ASN A 38 -18.04 -1.29 -15.91
N THR A 39 -17.95 -0.55 -17.01
CA THR A 39 -16.68 0.05 -17.47
C THR A 39 -16.18 1.08 -16.45
N ALA A 40 -17.05 1.97 -15.97
CA ALA A 40 -16.71 2.93 -14.92
C ALA A 40 -16.21 2.22 -13.64
N LEU A 41 -16.94 1.20 -13.18
CA LEU A 41 -16.53 0.39 -12.02
C LEU A 41 -15.15 -0.26 -12.20
N ARG A 42 -14.84 -0.75 -13.40
CA ARG A 42 -13.54 -1.36 -13.69
C ARG A 42 -12.41 -0.35 -13.52
N TRP A 43 -12.55 0.83 -14.12
CA TRP A 43 -11.53 1.89 -14.03
C TRP A 43 -11.39 2.42 -12.62
N MET A 44 -12.49 2.71 -11.94
CA MET A 44 -12.46 3.20 -10.55
C MET A 44 -11.85 2.19 -9.58
N ASN A 45 -12.10 0.89 -9.76
CA ASN A 45 -11.46 -0.15 -8.95
C ASN A 45 -9.96 -0.26 -9.23
N ARG A 46 -9.55 -0.17 -10.50
CA ARG A 46 -8.14 -0.16 -10.88
C ARG A 46 -7.40 1.03 -10.25
N ASP A 47 -8.00 2.22 -10.31
CA ASP A 47 -7.40 3.42 -9.72
C ASP A 47 -7.36 3.33 -8.19
N ARG A 48 -8.42 2.81 -7.57
CA ARG A 48 -8.45 2.54 -6.13
C ARG A 48 -7.32 1.59 -5.72
N GLN A 49 -7.12 0.50 -6.45
CA GLN A 49 -6.06 -0.46 -6.18
C GLN A 49 -4.68 0.19 -6.32
N ARG A 50 -4.43 0.91 -7.42
CA ARG A 50 -3.18 1.63 -7.65
C ARG A 50 -2.85 2.62 -6.52
N LEU A 51 -3.85 3.36 -6.04
CA LEU A 51 -3.68 4.28 -4.92
C LEU A 51 -3.37 3.54 -3.62
N GLN A 52 -4.03 2.41 -3.35
CA GLN A 52 -3.77 1.61 -2.16
C GLN A 52 -2.34 1.05 -2.15
N GLU A 53 -1.87 0.52 -3.29
CA GLU A 53 -0.50 0.03 -3.45
C GLU A 53 0.52 1.15 -3.25
N HIS A 54 0.28 2.32 -3.84
CA HIS A 54 1.15 3.48 -3.69
C HIS A 54 1.24 3.97 -2.24
N MET A 55 0.11 4.07 -1.54
CA MET A 55 0.11 4.45 -0.12
C MET A 55 0.80 3.40 0.76
N ALA A 56 0.61 2.11 0.46
CA ALA A 56 1.31 1.04 1.18
C ALA A 56 2.82 1.14 1.00
N LYS A 57 3.28 1.45 -0.23
CA LYS A 57 4.70 1.70 -0.52
C LYS A 57 5.23 2.90 0.28
N LEU A 58 4.52 4.02 0.28
CA LEU A 58 4.90 5.22 1.04
C LEU A 58 5.04 4.94 2.54
N ARG A 59 4.06 4.26 3.15
CA ARG A 59 4.12 3.89 4.57
C ARG A 59 5.31 3.00 4.89
N ARG A 60 5.66 2.06 4.01
CA ARG A 60 6.83 1.20 4.18
C ARG A 60 8.13 2.02 4.09
N SER A 61 8.23 2.93 3.13
CA SER A 61 9.42 3.80 3.02
C SER A 61 9.56 4.75 4.19
N GLU A 62 8.47 5.32 4.70
CA GLU A 62 8.48 6.17 5.90
C GLU A 62 8.96 5.39 7.12
N LYS A 63 8.44 4.17 7.32
CA LYS A 63 8.90 3.30 8.41
C LYS A 63 10.39 2.97 8.28
N GLN A 64 10.87 2.67 7.08
CA GLN A 64 12.29 2.42 6.83
C GLN A 64 13.15 3.64 7.11
N ALA A 65 12.71 4.84 6.67
CA ALA A 65 13.41 6.10 6.92
C ALA A 65 13.51 6.40 8.43
N LEU A 66 12.43 6.16 9.20
CA LEU A 66 12.45 6.33 10.65
C LEU A 66 13.43 5.37 11.33
N VAL A 67 13.48 4.10 10.89
CA VAL A 67 14.45 3.13 11.41
C VAL A 67 15.88 3.56 11.09
N GLN A 68 16.15 3.96 9.85
CA GLN A 68 17.46 4.45 9.42
C GLN A 68 17.88 5.70 10.21
N GLN A 69 16.97 6.64 10.43
CA GLN A 69 17.24 7.84 11.21
C GLN A 69 17.57 7.49 12.67
N ARG A 70 16.77 6.62 13.29
CA ARG A 70 17.01 6.14 14.66
C ARG A 70 18.38 5.46 14.77
N ASP A 71 18.70 4.57 13.84
CA ASP A 71 19.95 3.82 13.87
C ASP A 71 21.16 4.76 13.63
N ALA A 72 21.02 5.76 12.77
CA ALA A 72 22.04 6.79 12.56
C ALA A 72 22.30 7.62 13.84
N LEU A 73 21.24 8.03 14.56
CA LEU A 73 21.37 8.72 15.84
C LEU A 73 22.00 7.84 16.92
N LEU A 74 21.60 6.57 16.99
CA LEU A 74 22.19 5.60 17.91
C LEU A 74 23.68 5.41 17.64
N ILE A 75 24.09 5.27 16.37
CA ILE A 75 25.50 5.17 15.98
C ILE A 75 26.27 6.42 16.38
N ALA A 76 25.71 7.62 16.15
CA ALA A 76 26.34 8.87 16.55
C ALA A 76 26.57 8.92 18.06
N PHE A 77 25.55 8.59 18.86
CA PHE A 77 25.65 8.55 20.32
C PHE A 77 26.66 7.52 20.82
N LEU A 78 26.67 6.32 20.23
CA LEU A 78 27.64 5.28 20.58
C LEU A 78 29.08 5.75 20.32
N ARG A 79 29.34 6.44 19.22
CA ARG A 79 30.68 6.98 18.91
C ARG A 79 31.21 7.96 19.96
N GLU A 80 30.32 8.69 20.63
CA GLU A 80 30.69 9.64 21.70
C GLU A 80 30.94 8.94 23.04
N HIS A 81 30.34 7.76 23.26
CA HIS A 81 30.36 7.07 24.53
C HIS A 81 31.25 5.83 24.60
N VAL A 82 31.68 5.28 23.47
CA VAL A 82 32.62 4.15 23.43
C VAL A 82 33.98 4.57 22.90
N THR A 83 35.02 3.84 23.32
CA THR A 83 36.36 4.06 22.78
C THR A 83 36.39 3.70 21.29
N PRO A 84 37.23 4.36 20.48
CA PRO A 84 37.34 4.09 19.05
C PRO A 84 37.60 2.61 18.73
N GLU A 85 38.40 1.94 19.56
CA GLU A 85 38.77 0.52 19.38
C GLU A 85 37.57 -0.40 19.53
N VAL A 86 36.70 -0.13 20.52
CA VAL A 86 35.48 -0.91 20.76
C VAL A 86 34.48 -0.67 19.64
N PHE A 87 34.31 0.57 19.19
CA PHE A 87 33.45 0.89 18.07
C PHE A 87 33.90 0.17 16.79
N GLN A 88 35.19 0.21 16.48
CA GLN A 88 35.75 -0.44 15.29
C GLN A 88 35.58 -1.96 15.34
N ALA A 89 35.83 -2.60 16.49
CA ALA A 89 35.60 -4.04 16.66
C ALA A 89 34.13 -4.44 16.41
N CYS A 90 33.17 -3.62 16.84
CA CYS A 90 31.75 -3.83 16.54
C CYS A 90 31.45 -3.72 15.04
N VAL A 91 32.04 -2.74 14.34
CA VAL A 91 31.89 -2.58 12.89
C VAL A 91 32.46 -3.78 12.14
N ASP A 92 33.65 -4.24 12.51
CA ASP A 92 34.32 -5.37 11.87
C ASP A 92 33.53 -6.66 12.07
N LYS A 93 33.01 -6.89 13.27
CA LYS A 93 32.11 -8.02 13.57
C LYS A 93 30.81 -7.95 12.76
N THR A 94 30.23 -6.75 12.60
CA THR A 94 29.01 -6.55 11.80
C THR A 94 29.27 -6.83 10.31
N ARG A 95 30.41 -6.39 9.77
CA ARG A 95 30.82 -6.69 8.39
C ARG A 95 31.06 -8.18 8.16
N ALA A 96 31.68 -8.87 9.11
CA ALA A 96 31.88 -10.31 9.05
C ALA A 96 30.54 -11.08 9.02
N LEU A 97 29.55 -10.64 9.80
CA LEU A 97 28.20 -11.22 9.79
C LEU A 97 27.42 -10.90 8.50
N ALA A 98 27.55 -9.68 7.97
CA ALA A 98 26.87 -9.26 6.75
C ALA A 98 27.49 -9.86 5.47
N GLY A 99 28.80 -10.12 5.47
CA GLY A 99 29.53 -10.77 4.38
C GLY A 99 29.68 -12.30 4.52
N GLY A 100 29.24 -12.88 5.64
CA GLY A 100 29.40 -14.30 5.98
C GLY A 100 28.15 -15.17 5.78
N GLY A 101 27.21 -14.73 4.93
CA GLY A 101 26.04 -15.52 4.55
C GLY A 101 26.25 -16.27 3.23
N LEU A 102 26.88 -17.44 3.29
CA LEU A 102 26.70 -18.54 2.34
C LEU A 102 26.04 -19.71 3.08
#